data_AF-A0AAT9WJM0-F1
#
_entry.id   AF-A0AAT9WJM0-F1
#
_cell.length_a   1.000
_cell.length_b   1.000
_cell.length_c   1.000
_cell.angle_alpha   90.00
_cell.angle_beta   90.00
_cell.angle_gamma   90.00
#
_symmetry.space_group_name_H-M   'P 1'
#
loop_
_entity.id
_entity.type
_entity.pdbx_description
1 polymer ?
#
loop_
_entity_poly.entity_id
_entity_poly.type
_entity_poly.pdbx_seq_one_letter_code
_entity_poly.pdbx_strand_id
1 'polypeptide(L)' 'MSASAATLGRSFGIGVRRLREERCWSQEQLAEQAGLNRSYVGEIERGDVSVSLCTVAKLADAFGLAPSALVGRGESIAVA' A
#
# COMPACT_ATOMS: atom_id res chain seq x y z
N MET A 1 -6.14 -14.68 -12.65
CA MET A 1 -6.29 -13.23 -12.41
C MET A 1 -6.06 -12.51 -13.73
N SER A 2 -6.95 -11.61 -14.14
CA SER A 2 -6.76 -10.78 -15.35
C SER A 2 -5.50 -9.92 -15.19
N ALA A 3 -4.73 -9.73 -16.28
CA ALA A 3 -3.47 -8.99 -16.27
C ALA A 3 -3.58 -7.59 -15.63
N SER A 4 -4.73 -6.93 -15.77
CA SER A 4 -4.99 -5.59 -15.21
C SER A 4 -5.02 -5.55 -13.67
N ALA A 5 -5.65 -6.53 -13.01
CA ALA A 5 -5.78 -6.54 -11.55
C ALA A 5 -4.46 -6.86 -10.84
N ALA A 6 -3.64 -7.75 -11.42
CA ALA A 6 -2.31 -8.06 -10.89
C ALA A 6 -1.37 -6.84 -10.99
N THR A 7 -1.48 -6.05 -12.06
CA THR A 7 -0.75 -4.79 -12.21
C THR A 7 -1.17 -3.76 -11.17
N LEU A 8 -2.48 -3.64 -10.87
CA LEU A 8 -2.96 -2.71 -9.84
C LEU A 8 -2.45 -3.09 -8.43
N GLY A 9 -2.47 -4.37 -8.05
CA GLY A 9 -1.94 -4.81 -6.76
C GLY A 9 -0.45 -4.49 -6.57
N ARG A 10 0.36 -4.73 -7.61
CA ARG A 10 1.80 -4.42 -7.58
C ARG A 10 2.07 -2.92 -7.51
N SER A 11 1.40 -2.12 -8.33
CA SER A 11 1.55 -0.66 -8.35
C SER A 11 1.04 0.00 -7.07
N PHE A 12 -0.04 -0.52 -6.47
CA PHE A 12 -0.49 -0.14 -5.12
C PHE A 12 0.60 -0.39 -4.08
N GLY A 13 1.21 -1.58 -4.06
CA GLY A 13 2.31 -1.91 -3.16
C GLY A 13 3.50 -0.94 -3.29
N ILE A 14 3.88 -0.61 -4.53
CA ILE A 14 4.90 0.41 -4.81
C ILE A 14 4.49 1.78 -4.26
N GLY A 15 3.23 2.18 -4.42
CA GLY A 15 2.70 3.44 -3.89
C GLY A 15 2.78 3.52 -2.36
N VAL A 16 2.41 2.45 -1.66
CA VAL A 16 2.54 2.33 -0.20
C VAL A 16 4.01 2.45 0.23
N ARG A 17 4.91 1.74 -0.46
CA ARG A 17 6.35 1.79 -0.18
C ARG A 17 6.92 3.20 -0.35
N ARG A 18 6.58 3.88 -1.44
CA ARG A 18 7.06 5.26 -1.71
C ARG A 18 6.59 6.23 -0.63
N LEU A 19 5.31 6.17 -0.25
CA LEU A 19 4.78 6.98 0.86
C LEU A 19 5.49 6.72 2.19
N ARG A 20 5.80 5.45 2.48
CA ARG A 20 6.56 5.08 3.67
C ARG A 20 7.96 5.69 3.66
N GLU A 21 8.66 5.58 2.53
CA GLU A 21 10.01 6.11 2.36
C GLU A 21 10.04 7.65 2.37
N GLU A 22 9.02 8.32 1.79
CA GLU A 22 8.81 9.78 1.85
C GLU A 22 8.68 10.29 3.30
N ARG A 23 8.16 9.45 4.20
CA ARG A 23 8.04 9.75 5.65
C ARG A 23 9.23 9.29 6.47
N CYS A 24 10.28 8.74 5.83
CA CYS A 24 11.43 8.15 6.51
C CYS A 24 11.04 7.03 7.50
N TRP A 25 9.96 6.30 7.21
CA TRP A 25 9.47 5.22 8.07
C TRP A 25 10.08 3.88 7.69
N SER A 26 10.42 3.07 8.70
CA SER A 26 10.67 1.64 8.54
C SER A 26 9.36 0.88 8.33
N GLN A 27 9.44 -0.36 7.82
CA GLN A 27 8.25 -1.22 7.70
C GLN A 27 7.60 -1.50 9.06
N GLU A 28 8.40 -1.56 10.14
CA GLU A 28 7.90 -1.71 11.50
C GLU A 28 7.08 -0.49 11.92
N GLN A 29 7.57 0.72 11.65
CA GLN A 29 6.85 1.95 11.96
C GLN A 29 5.53 2.04 11.19
N LEU A 30 5.51 1.71 9.89
CA LEU A 30 4.24 1.69 9.15
C LEU A 30 3.27 0.64 9.70
N ALA A 31 3.77 -0.55 10.04
CA ALA A 31 2.97 -1.60 10.63
C ALA A 31 2.33 -1.19 11.95
N GLU A 32 3.10 -0.54 12.84
CA GLU A 32 2.59 0.01 14.09
C GLU A 32 1.51 1.07 13.86
N GLN A 33 1.79 2.06 13.01
CA GLN A 33 0.84 3.14 12.69
C GLN A 33 -0.46 2.63 12.06
N ALA A 34 -0.39 1.57 11.23
CA ALA A 34 -1.55 0.99 10.57
C ALA A 34 -2.24 -0.13 11.38
N GLY A 35 -1.68 -0.53 12.54
CA GLY A 35 -2.17 -1.69 13.29
C GLY A 35 -2.14 -2.98 12.47
N LEU A 36 -1.01 -3.23 11.80
CA LEU A 36 -0.73 -4.39 10.95
C LEU A 36 0.53 -5.12 11.42
N ASN A 37 0.75 -6.32 10.90
CA ASN A 37 2.02 -7.03 11.10
C ASN A 37 3.09 -6.51 10.12
N ARG A 38 4.33 -6.33 10.60
CA ARG A 38 5.48 -5.91 9.78
C ARG A 38 5.71 -6.78 8.54
N SER A 39 5.62 -8.10 8.69
CA SER A 39 5.81 -9.03 7.56
C SER A 39 4.69 -8.86 6.52
N TYR A 40 3.45 -8.63 6.97
CA TYR A 40 2.31 -8.35 6.09
C TYR A 40 2.49 -7.01 5.35
N VAL A 41 2.97 -5.95 6.01
CA VAL A 41 3.36 -4.70 5.34
C VAL A 41 4.39 -4.96 4.24
N GLY A 42 5.40 -5.80 4.50
CA GLY A 42 6.38 -6.18 3.49
C GLY A 42 5.77 -6.92 2.29
N GLU A 43 4.84 -7.84 2.53
CA GLU A 43 4.11 -8.54 1.45
C GLU A 43 3.26 -7.58 0.60
N ILE A 44 2.60 -6.62 1.24
CA ILE A 44 1.83 -5.57 0.56
C ILE A 44 2.72 -4.74 -0.35
N GLU A 45 3.86 -4.27 0.16
CA GLU A 45 4.79 -3.42 -0.61
C GLU A 45 5.37 -4.12 -1.84
N ARG A 46 5.51 -5.45 -1.81
CA ARG A 46 5.95 -6.25 -2.96
C ARG A 46 4.81 -6.63 -3.92
N GLY A 47 3.57 -6.45 -3.49
CA GLY A 47 2.38 -6.88 -4.22
C GLY A 47 2.17 -8.40 -4.18
N ASP A 48 2.68 -9.08 -3.16
CA ASP A 48 2.61 -10.55 -3.04
C ASP A 48 1.24 -11.03 -2.53
N VAL A 49 0.43 -10.11 -1.98
CA VAL A 49 -0.87 -10.39 -1.35
C VAL A 49 -1.97 -9.52 -1.94
N SER A 50 -3.19 -10.07 -1.98
CA SER A 50 -4.40 -9.29 -2.24
C SER A 50 -4.84 -8.58 -0.96
N VAL A 51 -4.87 -7.25 -0.98
CA VAL A 51 -5.28 -6.44 0.18
C VAL A 51 -6.79 -6.26 0.23
N SER A 52 -7.35 -6.42 1.43
CA SER A 52 -8.75 -6.07 1.67
C SER A 52 -8.95 -4.55 1.71
N LEU A 53 -10.17 -4.07 1.45
CA LEU A 53 -10.50 -2.65 1.62
C LEU A 53 -10.28 -2.16 3.07
N CYS A 54 -10.50 -3.01 4.07
CA CYS A 54 -10.20 -2.68 5.46
C CYS A 54 -8.69 -2.43 5.68
N THR A 55 -7.82 -3.21 5.03
CA THR A 55 -6.37 -3.00 5.06
C THR A 55 -6.00 -1.70 4.36
N VAL A 56 -6.62 -1.40 3.21
CA VAL A 56 -6.40 -0.13 2.50
C VAL A 56 -6.80 1.06 3.37
N ALA A 57 -7.94 0.98 4.08
CA ALA A 57 -8.37 2.03 5.01
C ALA A 57 -7.36 2.25 6.14
N LYS A 58 -6.89 1.19 6.80
CA LYS A 58 -5.85 1.27 7.83
C LYS A 58 -4.55 1.94 7.35
N LEU A 59 -4.09 1.57 6.17
CA LEU A 59 -2.89 2.17 5.57
C LEU A 59 -3.12 3.65 5.23
N ALA A 60 -4.29 3.98 4.68
CA ALA A 60 -4.66 5.35 4.35
C ALA A 60 -4.71 6.22 5.62
N ASP A 61 -5.32 5.72 6.69
CA ASP A 61 -5.37 6.38 8.00
C ASP A 61 -3.97 6.61 8.57
N ALA A 62 -3.07 5.61 8.51
CA ALA A 62 -1.67 5.76 8.92
C ALA A 62 -0.94 6.86 8.14
N PHE A 63 -1.28 7.05 6.86
CA PHE A 63 -0.75 8.13 6.04
C PHE A 63 -1.57 9.44 6.14
N GLY A 64 -2.67 9.49 6.88
CA GLY A 64 -3.56 10.65 6.92
C GLY A 64 -4.16 10.99 5.54
N LEU A 65 -4.50 9.97 4.76
CA LEU A 65 -5.05 10.08 3.40
C LEU A 65 -6.44 9.46 3.34
N ALA A 66 -7.23 9.85 2.35
CA ALA A 66 -8.42 9.08 1.98
C ALA A 66 -8.01 7.76 1.30
N PRO A 67 -8.76 6.65 1.51
CA PRO A 67 -8.48 5.37 0.82
C PRO A 67 -8.43 5.50 -0.70
N SER A 68 -9.31 6.33 -1.29
CA SER A 68 -9.32 6.61 -2.73
C SER A 68 -8.04 7.28 -3.21
N ALA A 69 -7.45 8.19 -2.41
CA ALA A 69 -6.20 8.85 -2.76
C ALA A 69 -5.02 7.86 -2.73
N LEU A 70 -5.02 6.92 -1.79
CA LEU A 70 -4.00 5.87 -1.73
C LEU A 70 -4.11 4.91 -2.94
N VAL A 71 -5.33 4.52 -3.31
CA VAL A 71 -5.57 3.70 -4.51
C VAL A 71 -5.19 4.45 -5.79
N GLY A 72 -5.58 5.72 -5.91
CA GLY A 72 -5.25 6.56 -7.09
C GLY A 72 -3.75 6.78 -7.30
N ARG A 73 -2.94 6.76 -6.22
CA ARG A 73 -1.48 6.72 -6.34
C ARG A 73 -1.00 5.43 -7.02
N GLY A 74 -1.58 4.28 -6.66
CA GLY A 74 -1.30 3.01 -7.32
C GLY A 74 -1.69 3.03 -8.80
N GLU A 75 -2.88 3.53 -9.13
CA GLU A 75 -3.34 3.67 -10.51
C GLU A 75 -2.40 4.56 -11.35
N SER A 76 -1.93 5.67 -10.79
CA SER A 76 -0.98 6.56 -11.46
C SER A 76 0.36 5.88 -11.75
N ILE A 77 0.79 4.95 -10.90
CA ILE A 77 2.01 4.14 -11.10
C ILE A 77 1.77 3.04 -12.14
N ALA A 78 0.57 2.49 -12.23
CA ALA A 78 0.24 1.45 -13.21
C ALA A 78 0.23 1.95 -14.66
N VAL A 79 0.05 3.26 -14.86
CA VAL A 79 -0.03 3.93 -16.18
C VAL A 79 1.29 4.60 -16.59
N ALA A 80 2.25 4.70 -15.67
CA ALA A 80 3.59 5.25 -15.90
C ALA A 80 4.57 4.19 -16.39
#